data_AF-A0A640S3Z1-F1
#
_entry.id   AF-A0A640S3Z1-F1
#
_cell.length_a   1.000
_cell.length_b   1.000
_cell.length_c   1.000
_cell.angle_alpha   90.00
_cell.angle_beta   90.00
_cell.angle_gamma   90.00
#
_symmetry.space_group_name_H-M   'P 1'
#
loop_
_entity.id
_entity.type
_entity.pdbx_description
1 polymer ?
#
loop_
_entity_poly.entity_id
_entity_poly.type
_entity_poly.pdbx_seq_one_letter_code
_entity_poly.pdbx_strand_id
1 'polypeptide(L)'
;MTAEFPTPQTDPLGPEIEAEVTEPQAELPGPQPEPTARGHLTRAQLTWVADDARWEIAVVLYGVPADEWPSTELPGPQVPTLTARGKALARLGYAQTGPGSHYWEWAECQDGDHDPVQLMAHTEVQPTGPVDNG
;
A
#
# COMPACT_ATOMS: atom_id res chain seq x y z
N MET A 1 48.58 -42.90 -27.72
CA MET A 1 48.99 -41.57 -28.18
C MET A 1 48.13 -40.57 -27.43
N THR A 2 48.69 -39.98 -26.38
CA THR A 2 48.00 -39.03 -25.50
C THR A 2 48.62 -37.68 -25.76
N ALA A 3 47.83 -36.69 -26.19
CA ALA A 3 48.31 -35.35 -26.44
C ALA A 3 48.46 -34.62 -25.10
N GLU A 4 49.68 -34.26 -24.73
CA GLU A 4 49.98 -33.32 -23.64
C GLU A 4 49.60 -31.90 -24.07
N PHE A 5 48.74 -31.25 -23.29
CA PHE A 5 48.45 -29.82 -23.42
C PHE A 5 49.42 -29.04 -22.51
N PRO A 6 50.06 -27.97 -22.99
CA PRO A 6 50.96 -27.17 -22.17
C PRO A 6 50.17 -26.40 -21.09
N THR A 7 50.67 -26.42 -19.86
CA THR A 7 50.15 -25.65 -18.73
C THR A 7 50.50 -24.16 -18.90
N PRO A 8 49.58 -23.22 -18.65
CA PRO A 8 49.91 -21.80 -18.66
C PRO A 8 50.80 -21.45 -17.45
N GLN A 9 51.95 -20.84 -17.71
CA GLN A 9 52.81 -20.25 -16.67
C GLN A 9 52.08 -19.07 -16.01
N THR A 10 51.86 -19.16 -14.69
CA THR A 10 51.45 -18.02 -13.86
C THR A 10 52.69 -17.23 -13.48
N ASP A 11 52.86 -16.05 -14.07
CA ASP A 11 53.82 -15.05 -13.60
C ASP A 11 53.32 -14.49 -12.25
N PRO A 12 54.18 -14.31 -11.23
CA PRO A 12 53.75 -13.84 -9.92
C PRO A 12 53.32 -12.37 -10.00
N LEU A 13 52.02 -12.12 -9.84
CA LEU A 13 51.50 -10.79 -9.53
C LEU A 13 52.22 -10.27 -8.27
N GLY A 14 52.91 -9.14 -8.40
CA GLY A 14 53.47 -8.39 -7.29
C GLY A 14 52.39 -7.98 -6.28
N PRO A 15 52.77 -7.47 -5.09
CA PRO A 15 51.81 -7.23 -4.02
C PRO A 15 50.84 -6.11 -4.42
N GLU A 16 49.66 -6.50 -4.90
CA GLU A 16 48.50 -5.60 -4.96
C GLU A 16 48.11 -5.29 -3.53
N ILE A 17 48.36 -4.04 -3.19
CA ILE A 17 48.00 -3.38 -1.95
C ILE A 17 46.48 -3.59 -1.79
N GLU A 18 46.06 -4.37 -0.80
CA GLU A 18 44.66 -4.45 -0.37
C GLU A 18 44.27 -3.06 0.16
N ALA A 19 43.87 -2.18 -0.77
CA ALA A 19 43.17 -0.97 -0.44
C ALA A 19 41.79 -1.41 0.05
N GLU A 20 41.66 -1.56 1.37
CA GLU A 20 40.38 -1.59 2.06
C GLU A 20 39.62 -0.32 1.67
N VAL A 21 38.79 -0.43 0.63
CA VAL A 21 37.82 0.59 0.27
C VAL A 21 36.75 0.55 1.36
N THR A 22 37.00 1.29 2.44
CA THR A 22 35.92 1.71 3.33
C THR A 22 35.03 2.64 2.51
N GLU A 23 33.99 2.06 1.90
CA GLU A 23 32.90 2.84 1.33
C GLU A 23 32.28 3.63 2.49
N PRO A 24 32.23 4.97 2.45
CA PRO A 24 31.40 5.69 3.39
C PRO A 24 29.97 5.26 3.07
N GLN A 25 29.30 4.60 4.01
CA GLN A 25 27.87 4.37 3.93
C GLN A 25 27.20 5.75 3.91
N ALA A 26 27.00 6.30 2.72
CA ALA A 26 25.92 7.22 2.48
C ALA A 26 24.66 6.39 2.69
N GLU A 27 24.17 6.39 3.91
CA GLU A 27 22.81 5.98 4.23
C GLU A 27 21.93 6.82 3.31
N LEU A 28 21.54 6.25 2.16
CA LEU A 28 20.51 6.84 1.32
C LEU A 28 19.32 7.01 2.26
N PRO A 29 18.80 8.22 2.51
CA PRO A 29 17.51 8.32 3.16
C PRO A 29 16.57 7.47 2.31
N GLY A 30 16.11 6.34 2.86
CA GLY A 30 15.09 5.52 2.22
C GLY A 30 13.96 6.46 1.79
N PRO A 31 13.27 6.19 0.66
CA PRO A 31 12.42 7.18 0.00
C PRO A 31 11.56 7.88 1.03
N GLN A 32 11.97 9.08 1.42
CA GLN A 32 11.24 9.86 2.38
C GLN A 32 10.00 10.22 1.58
N PRO A 33 8.79 9.76 1.97
CA PRO A 33 7.61 9.94 1.14
C PRO A 33 7.51 11.44 0.87
N GLU A 34 7.77 11.84 -0.37
CA GLU A 34 7.73 13.23 -0.74
C GLU A 34 6.34 13.72 -0.34
N PRO A 35 6.22 14.79 0.47
CA PRO A 35 4.92 15.37 0.76
C PRO A 35 4.39 15.86 -0.58
N THR A 36 3.57 15.04 -1.22
CA THR A 36 3.08 15.24 -2.57
C THR A 36 2.11 16.41 -2.53
N ALA A 37 2.64 17.59 -2.80
CA ALA A 37 1.87 18.80 -2.89
C ALA A 37 1.00 18.76 -4.15
N ARG A 38 -0.23 18.23 -4.01
CA ARG A 38 -1.47 18.55 -4.76
C ARG A 38 -2.57 17.56 -4.35
N GLY A 39 -3.26 17.83 -3.24
CA GLY A 39 -4.41 17.06 -2.75
C GLY A 39 -4.02 15.64 -2.35
N HIS A 40 -3.83 15.37 -1.06
CA HIS A 40 -3.47 14.05 -0.57
C HIS A 40 -4.42 12.99 -1.14
N LEU A 41 -3.94 12.20 -2.10
CA LEU A 41 -4.68 11.07 -2.61
C LEU A 41 -4.80 10.10 -1.44
N THR A 42 -6.01 10.02 -0.89
CA THR A 42 -6.34 9.12 0.21
C THR A 42 -6.90 7.82 -0.36
N ARG A 43 -6.77 6.73 0.39
CA ARG A 43 -7.33 5.43 0.00
C ARG A 43 -8.54 5.17 0.87
N ALA A 44 -9.64 4.73 0.28
CA ALA A 44 -10.72 4.12 1.05
C ALA A 44 -10.49 2.61 1.13
N GLN A 45 -10.75 2.04 2.30
CA GLN A 45 -10.76 0.60 2.56
C GLN A 45 -12.18 0.17 2.89
N LEU A 46 -12.55 -1.02 2.44
CA LEU A 46 -13.79 -1.72 2.74
C LEU A 46 -13.42 -3.06 3.39
N THR A 47 -13.84 -3.26 4.63
CA THR A 47 -13.50 -4.45 5.42
C THR A 47 -14.76 -5.11 5.96
N TRP A 48 -14.68 -6.42 6.22
CA TRP A 48 -15.71 -7.15 6.92
C TRP A 48 -15.40 -7.15 8.42
N VAL A 49 -16.33 -6.63 9.22
CA VAL A 49 -16.27 -6.67 10.69
C VAL A 49 -17.06 -7.89 11.16
N ALA A 50 -16.34 -8.94 11.53
CA ALA A 50 -16.93 -10.24 11.83
C ALA A 50 -17.86 -10.21 13.05
N ASP A 51 -17.49 -9.49 14.11
CA ASP A 51 -18.27 -9.41 15.35
C ASP A 51 -19.66 -8.76 15.12
N ASP A 52 -19.71 -7.76 14.25
CA ASP A 52 -20.93 -7.00 13.93
C ASP A 52 -21.68 -7.52 12.70
N ALA A 53 -21.14 -8.54 12.04
CA ALA A 53 -21.61 -9.10 10.78
C ALA A 53 -21.94 -8.00 9.73
N ARG A 54 -21.06 -7.01 9.63
CA ARG A 54 -21.24 -5.81 8.81
C ARG A 54 -19.98 -5.43 8.06
N TRP A 55 -20.18 -4.65 7.01
CA TRP A 55 -19.09 -4.06 6.26
C TRP A 55 -18.80 -2.66 6.79
N GLU A 56 -17.54 -2.30 6.89
CA GLU A 56 -17.11 -0.95 7.24
C GLU A 56 -16.34 -0.34 6.06
N ILE A 57 -16.59 0.94 5.78
CA ILE A 57 -15.71 1.74 4.92
C ILE A 57 -14.97 2.74 5.78
N ALA A 58 -13.65 2.75 5.68
CA ALA A 58 -12.78 3.73 6.32
C ALA A 58 -11.95 4.48 5.27
N VAL A 59 -11.67 5.75 5.49
CA VAL A 59 -10.73 6.54 4.67
C VAL A 59 -9.38 6.60 5.37
N VAL A 60 -8.38 6.00 4.74
CA VAL A 60 -7.01 5.91 5.25
C VAL A 60 -6.36 7.28 5.19
N LEU A 61 -6.00 7.80 6.37
CA LEU A 61 -5.25 9.03 6.54
C LEU A 61 -3.81 8.68 6.95
N TYR A 62 -2.86 8.85 6.04
CA TYR A 62 -1.45 8.53 6.28
C TYR A 62 -0.90 9.37 7.44
N GLY A 63 -0.26 8.70 8.41
CA GLY A 63 0.29 9.34 9.61
C GLY A 63 -0.73 9.59 10.73
N VAL A 64 -1.99 9.18 10.55
CA VAL A 64 -3.05 9.26 11.57
C VAL A 64 -3.35 7.84 12.08
N PRO A 65 -3.54 7.64 13.40
CA PRO A 65 -3.98 6.36 13.96
C PRO A 65 -5.27 5.84 13.32
N ALA A 66 -5.39 4.52 13.17
CA ALA A 66 -6.50 3.90 12.46
C ALA A 66 -7.87 4.12 13.13
N ASP A 67 -7.89 4.25 14.46
CA ASP A 67 -9.08 4.57 15.27
C ASP A 67 -9.59 6.00 15.06
N GLU A 68 -8.78 6.88 14.47
CA GLU A 68 -9.15 8.26 14.14
C GLU A 68 -9.55 8.43 12.66
N TRP A 69 -9.51 7.35 11.85
CA TRP A 69 -9.91 7.43 10.46
C TRP A 69 -11.42 7.65 10.31
N PRO A 70 -11.87 8.51 9.38
CA PRO A 70 -13.29 8.63 9.07
C PRO A 70 -13.84 7.30 8.58
N SER A 71 -14.77 6.70 9.31
CA SER A 71 -15.40 5.44 8.94
C SER A 71 -16.92 5.46 9.04
N THR A 72 -17.56 4.54 8.33
CA THR A 72 -19.00 4.30 8.45
C THR A 72 -19.34 2.85 8.14
N GLU A 73 -20.25 2.29 8.93
CA GLU A 73 -20.81 0.96 8.69
C GLU A 73 -21.82 0.97 7.55
N LEU A 74 -21.82 -0.13 6.79
CA LEU A 74 -22.82 -0.43 5.78
C LEU A 74 -23.77 -1.51 6.32
N PRO A 75 -25.08 -1.41 5.99
CA PRO A 75 -26.08 -2.30 6.55
C PRO A 75 -26.01 -3.71 5.95
N GLY A 76 -26.16 -4.69 6.84
CA GLY A 76 -26.38 -6.09 6.47
C GLY A 76 -25.11 -6.87 6.12
N PRO A 77 -25.25 -8.20 6.01
CA PRO A 77 -24.10 -9.09 5.81
C PRO A 77 -23.65 -9.21 4.35
N GLN A 78 -24.46 -8.76 3.39
CA GLN A 78 -24.12 -8.90 1.97
C GLN A 78 -23.02 -7.93 1.56
N VAL A 79 -22.15 -8.37 0.64
CA VAL A 79 -21.14 -7.50 0.01
C VAL A 79 -21.81 -6.24 -0.54
N PRO A 80 -21.41 -5.02 -0.12
CA PRO A 80 -22.11 -3.80 -0.50
C PRO A 80 -22.01 -3.52 -2.00
N THR A 81 -23.10 -3.00 -2.58
CA THR A 81 -23.10 -2.55 -3.98
C THR A 81 -22.21 -1.33 -4.17
N LEU A 82 -21.74 -1.09 -5.39
CA LEU A 82 -20.96 0.12 -5.72
C LEU A 82 -21.72 1.41 -5.38
N THR A 83 -23.04 1.44 -5.57
CA THR A 83 -23.90 2.57 -5.17
C THR A 83 -23.90 2.78 -3.65
N ALA A 84 -23.97 1.71 -2.86
CA ALA A 84 -23.92 1.81 -1.41
C ALA A 84 -22.56 2.34 -0.93
N ARG A 85 -21.46 1.85 -1.51
CA ARG A 85 -20.10 2.32 -1.23
C ARG A 85 -19.92 3.80 -1.58
N GLY A 86 -20.37 4.22 -2.76
CA GLY A 86 -20.30 5.62 -3.19
C GLY A 86 -21.10 6.56 -2.27
N LYS A 87 -22.30 6.14 -1.83
CA LYS A 87 -23.09 6.91 -0.85
C LYS A 87 -22.40 6.99 0.51
N ALA A 88 -21.76 5.92 0.96
CA ALA A 88 -21.00 5.90 2.21
C ALA A 88 -19.81 6.88 2.14
N LEU A 89 -19.02 6.85 1.06
CA LEU A 89 -17.92 7.79 0.84
C LEU A 89 -18.42 9.24 0.80
N ALA A 90 -19.52 9.52 0.10
CA ALA A 90 -20.10 10.86 0.04
C ALA A 90 -20.53 11.37 1.42
N ARG A 91 -21.03 10.49 2.31
CA ARG A 91 -21.35 10.85 3.70
C ARG A 91 -20.11 11.21 4.52
N LEU A 92 -18.98 10.57 4.21
CA LEU A 92 -17.68 10.88 4.82
C LEU A 92 -17.03 12.14 4.20
N GLY A 93 -17.63 12.73 3.16
CA GLY A 93 -17.07 13.89 2.46
C GLY A 93 -16.01 13.54 1.42
N TYR A 94 -16.05 12.31 0.87
CA TYR A 94 -15.09 11.82 -0.12
C TYR A 94 -15.78 11.36 -1.40
N ALA A 95 -15.09 11.55 -2.52
CA ALA A 95 -15.49 11.01 -3.81
C ALA A 95 -14.41 10.05 -4.34
N GLN A 96 -14.86 8.98 -5.02
CA GLN A 96 -13.97 8.03 -5.67
C GLN A 96 -13.27 8.69 -6.87
N THR A 97 -11.96 8.48 -6.98
CA THR A 97 -11.11 9.02 -8.05
C THR A 97 -10.30 7.97 -8.80
N GLY A 98 -10.47 6.68 -8.49
CA GLY A 98 -9.78 5.59 -9.16
C GLY A 98 -10.02 5.58 -10.68
N PRO A 99 -9.31 4.70 -11.43
CA PRO A 99 -9.28 4.66 -12.90
C PRO A 99 -10.64 4.43 -13.61
N GLY A 100 -11.73 4.29 -12.84
CA GLY A 100 -13.11 4.39 -13.30
C GLY A 100 -14.08 4.56 -12.13
N SER A 101 -15.31 4.97 -12.43
CA SER A 101 -16.42 5.19 -11.46
C SER A 101 -16.87 3.94 -10.68
N HIS A 102 -16.27 2.80 -10.98
CA HIS A 102 -16.59 1.48 -10.44
C HIS A 102 -15.35 0.73 -9.94
N TYR A 103 -14.20 1.40 -9.87
CA TYR A 103 -12.95 0.73 -9.60
C TYR A 103 -12.77 0.42 -8.11
N TRP A 104 -12.72 -0.87 -7.78
CA TRP A 104 -12.32 -1.38 -6.48
C TRP A 104 -11.42 -2.59 -6.70
N GLU A 105 -10.29 -2.60 -6.02
CA GLU A 105 -9.39 -3.74 -5.98
C GLU A 105 -9.69 -4.55 -4.72
N TRP A 106 -9.69 -5.87 -4.85
CA TRP A 106 -9.87 -6.80 -3.73
C TRP A 106 -8.53 -7.44 -3.38
N ALA A 107 -8.28 -7.55 -2.08
CA ALA A 107 -7.11 -8.18 -1.50
C ALA A 107 -7.52 -9.11 -0.36
N GLU A 108 -6.74 -10.16 -0.18
CA GLU A 108 -6.78 -11.02 0.99
C GLU A 108 -5.81 -10.46 2.04
N CYS A 109 -6.24 -10.46 3.31
CA CYS A 109 -5.44 -10.00 4.45
C CYS A 109 -5.47 -11.08 5.54
N GLN A 110 -4.32 -11.30 6.16
CA GLN A 110 -4.14 -12.26 7.25
C GLN A 110 -3.16 -11.67 8.25
N ASP A 111 -3.50 -11.74 9.53
CA ASP A 111 -2.63 -11.27 10.62
C ASP A 111 -1.54 -12.30 10.96
N GLY A 112 -1.76 -13.58 10.64
CA GLY A 112 -0.82 -14.67 10.81
C GLY A 112 -1.14 -15.90 9.95
N ASP A 113 -0.17 -16.82 9.84
CA ASP A 113 -0.23 -18.01 8.96
C ASP A 113 -1.42 -18.95 9.24
N HIS A 114 -2.03 -18.83 10.41
CA HIS A 114 -3.14 -19.68 10.86
C HIS A 114 -4.44 -18.91 11.08
N ASP A 115 -4.44 -17.60 10.88
CA ASP A 115 -5.62 -16.77 11.07
C ASP A 115 -6.55 -16.85 9.84
N PRO A 116 -7.87 -16.71 10.04
CA PRO A 116 -8.82 -16.69 8.94
C PRO A 116 -8.46 -15.61 7.91
N VAL A 117 -8.56 -15.97 6.63
CA VAL A 117 -8.43 -14.99 5.54
C VAL A 117 -9.56 -13.98 5.64
N GLN A 118 -9.18 -12.70 5.67
CA GLN A 118 -10.09 -11.57 5.60
C GLN A 118 -10.09 -10.97 4.19
N LEU A 119 -11.26 -10.62 3.68
CA LEU A 119 -11.38 -9.91 2.41
C LEU A 119 -11.44 -8.41 2.67
N MET A 120 -10.54 -7.68 2.02
CA MET A 120 -10.52 -6.23 2.00
C MET A 120 -10.69 -5.74 0.56
N ALA A 121 -11.43 -4.66 0.35
CA ALA A 121 -11.40 -3.93 -0.91
C ALA A 121 -10.86 -2.53 -0.71
N HIS A 122 -10.32 -1.92 -1.76
CA HIS A 122 -9.87 -0.54 -1.71
C HIS A 122 -10.07 0.23 -3.01
N THR A 123 -10.07 1.54 -2.90
CA THR A 123 -10.13 2.47 -4.03
C THR A 123 -9.48 3.80 -3.67
N GLU A 124 -9.09 4.57 -4.67
CA GLU A 124 -8.58 5.93 -4.49
C GLU A 124 -9.74 6.90 -4.29
N VAL A 125 -9.59 7.83 -3.34
CA VAL A 125 -10.59 8.85 -3.02
C VAL A 125 -9.94 10.21 -2.76
N GLN A 126 -10.72 11.26 -2.96
CA GLN A 126 -10.35 12.64 -2.63
C GLN A 126 -11.47 13.32 -1.83
N PRO A 127 -11.13 14.27 -0.95
CA PRO A 127 -12.12 15.11 -0.27
C PRO A 127 -12.96 15.90 -1.29
N THR A 128 -14.27 15.98 -1.08
CA THR A 128 -15.18 16.74 -1.96
C THR A 128 -15.15 18.26 -1.73
N GLY A 129 -14.23 18.75 -0.89
CA GLY A 129 -14.20 20.15 -0.43
C GLY A 129 -15.31 20.44 0.60
N PRO A 130 -15.33 21.64 1.19
CA PRO A 130 -16.43 22.06 2.06
C PRO A 130 -17.74 22.05 1.25
N VAL A 131 -18.76 21.38 1.78
CA VAL A 131 -20.13 21.55 1.32
C VAL A 131 -20.55 22.99 1.64
N ASP A 132 -20.49 23.89 0.67
CA ASP A 132 -21.13 25.20 0.75
C ASP A 132 -22.64 24.97 0.90
N ASN A 133 -23.12 24.97 2.14
CA ASN A 133 -24.54 25.08 2.45
C ASN A 133 -24.90 26.56 2.35
N GLY A 134 -25.22 27.00 1.12
CA GLY A 134 -25.82 28.31 0.86
C GLY A 134 -27.24 28.42 1.41
#